data_AF-A0ABD4XP74-F1
#
_entry.id   AF-A0ABD4XP74-F1
#
_cell.length_a   1.000
_cell.length_b   1.000
_cell.length_c   1.000
_cell.angle_alpha   90.00
_cell.angle_beta   90.00
_cell.angle_gamma   90.00
#
_symmetry.space_group_name_H-M   'P 1'
#
loop_
_entity.id
_entity.type
_entity.pdbx_description
1 polymer ?
#
loop_
_entity_poly.entity_id
_entity_poly.type
_entity_poly.pdbx_seq_one_letter_code
_entity_poly.pdbx_strand_id
1 'polypeptide(L)'
;MNIRKFLWMFVFVLALVALSACGAYDAGDSVMADVPAEEEGEAVLILQPDAVFTVDDVEAAGWKNSRELSPETLPGATSVWYGFYRQRDVEVRVYESQASAISDGQEIADVATGRRKPTPFASGGISSTRTSYSAYGIVGNLILLCEIKIEDCQGLLESIE
;
A
#
# COMPACT_ATOMS: atom_id res chain seq x y z
N MET A 1 1.77 5.25 56.93
CA MET A 1 1.33 4.81 55.59
C MET A 1 2.03 3.49 55.29
N ASN A 2 1.30 2.38 55.30
CA ASN A 2 1.90 1.04 55.44
C ASN A 2 2.31 0.47 54.08
N ILE A 3 3.58 0.62 53.72
CA ILE A 3 4.17 0.21 52.43
C ILE A 3 3.94 -1.28 52.11
N ARG A 4 3.79 -2.13 53.13
CA ARG A 4 3.44 -3.55 53.01
C ARG A 4 2.03 -3.80 52.44
N LYS A 5 1.07 -2.91 52.72
CA LYS A 5 -0.29 -2.99 52.17
C LYS A 5 -0.34 -2.56 50.70
N PHE A 6 0.53 -1.63 50.31
CA PHE A 6 0.65 -1.18 48.92
C PHE A 6 1.30 -2.25 48.03
N LEU A 7 2.32 -2.94 48.56
CA LEU A 7 2.98 -4.07 47.88
C LEU A 7 2.03 -5.27 47.67
N TRP A 8 1.16 -5.56 48.65
CA TRP A 8 0.14 -6.60 48.51
C TRP A 8 -0.99 -6.22 47.53
N MET A 9 -1.34 -4.94 47.44
CA MET A 9 -2.34 -4.46 46.48
C MET A 9 -1.82 -4.52 45.04
N PHE A 10 -0.54 -4.20 44.82
CA PHE A 10 0.07 -4.20 43.48
C PHE A 10 0.24 -5.61 42.89
N VAL A 11 0.54 -6.61 43.74
CA VAL A 11 0.60 -8.03 43.31
C VAL A 11 -0.78 -8.58 42.93
N PHE A 12 -1.85 -8.09 43.57
CA PHE A 12 -3.22 -8.52 43.25
C PHE A 12 -3.76 -7.95 41.94
N VAL A 13 -3.30 -6.76 41.54
CA VAL A 13 -3.68 -6.11 40.27
C VAL A 13 -2.95 -6.72 39.07
N LEU A 14 -1.70 -7.17 39.23
CA LEU A 14 -0.95 -7.82 38.15
C LEU A 14 -1.46 -9.24 37.81
N ALA A 15 -2.14 -9.91 38.74
CA ALA A 15 -2.66 -11.27 38.56
C ALA A 15 -3.99 -11.33 37.77
N LEU A 16 -4.63 -10.19 37.50
CA LEU A 16 -5.95 -10.12 36.86
C LEU A 16 -5.91 -9.93 35.33
N VAL A 17 -4.73 -9.75 34.72
CA VAL A 17 -4.59 -9.49 33.27
C VAL A 17 -4.34 -10.76 32.44
N ALA A 18 -4.25 -11.94 33.06
CA ALA A 18 -3.90 -13.19 32.38
C ALA A 18 -5.09 -14.02 31.87
N LEU A 19 -6.31 -13.47 31.79
CA LEU A 19 -7.50 -14.23 31.36
C LEU A 19 -8.40 -13.43 30.40
N SER A 20 -7.92 -13.17 29.18
CA SER A 20 -8.77 -12.87 28.02
C SER A 20 -7.95 -13.09 26.74
N ALA A 21 -8.30 -13.93 25.78
CA ALA A 21 -9.33 -14.96 25.68
C ALA A 21 -8.84 -15.88 24.55
N CYS A 22 -8.57 -17.14 24.85
CA CYS A 22 -8.45 -18.18 23.83
C CYS A 22 -9.88 -18.57 23.45
N GLY A 23 -10.35 -18.09 22.29
CA GLY A 23 -11.61 -18.54 21.71
C GLY A 23 -11.34 -19.79 20.87
N ALA A 24 -11.59 -20.96 21.45
CA ALA A 24 -11.74 -22.20 20.70
C ALA A 24 -13.20 -22.30 20.23
N TYR A 25 -13.41 -22.54 18.93
CA TYR A 25 -14.62 -23.18 18.44
C TYR A 25 -14.25 -24.47 17.71
N ASP A 26 -15.10 -25.46 17.97
CA ASP A 26 -14.96 -26.88 17.66
C ASP A 26 -15.00 -27.17 16.15
N ALA A 27 -14.49 -28.35 15.80
CA ALA A 27 -14.29 -28.83 14.45
C ALA A 27 -15.62 -29.07 13.73
N GLY A 28 -15.80 -28.38 12.61
CA GLY A 28 -16.75 -28.74 11.55
C GLY A 28 -15.99 -29.27 10.35
N ASP A 29 -16.01 -30.58 10.17
CA ASP A 29 -15.65 -31.28 8.93
C ASP A 29 -16.51 -30.76 7.78
N SER A 30 -15.90 -30.16 6.76
CA SER A 30 -16.30 -30.35 5.35
C SER A 30 -15.44 -29.52 4.39
N VAL A 31 -14.80 -30.26 3.47
CA VAL A 31 -14.23 -29.84 2.17
C VAL A 31 -13.05 -28.87 2.22
N MET A 32 -11.84 -29.44 2.14
CA MET A 32 -10.67 -28.75 1.62
C MET A 32 -10.96 -28.31 0.17
N ALA A 33 -11.46 -27.10 0.01
CA ALA A 33 -11.19 -26.37 -1.22
C ALA A 33 -9.71 -25.98 -1.14
N ASP A 34 -8.92 -26.57 -2.02
CA ASP A 34 -7.60 -26.09 -2.42
C ASP A 34 -7.70 -24.59 -2.72
N VAL A 35 -7.39 -23.77 -1.71
CA VAL A 35 -7.09 -22.36 -1.90
C VAL A 35 -5.61 -22.36 -2.26
N PRO A 36 -5.24 -22.02 -3.51
CA PRO A 36 -3.84 -21.84 -3.85
C PRO A 36 -3.29 -20.81 -2.86
N ALA A 37 -2.15 -21.10 -2.26
CA ALA A 37 -1.42 -20.12 -1.49
C ALA A 37 -1.20 -18.90 -2.38
N GLU A 38 -1.96 -17.83 -2.13
CA GLU A 38 -1.65 -16.49 -2.62
C GLU A 38 -0.22 -16.23 -2.17
N GLU A 39 0.72 -16.11 -3.11
CA GLU A 39 2.07 -15.66 -2.75
C GLU A 39 1.92 -14.27 -2.12
N GLU A 40 2.02 -14.22 -0.79
CA GLU A 40 1.94 -12.98 -0.01
C GLU A 40 3.15 -12.10 -0.35
N GLY A 41 3.04 -11.35 -1.44
CA GLY A 41 3.82 -10.15 -1.65
C GLY A 41 3.63 -9.22 -0.46
N GLU A 42 4.64 -8.44 -0.12
CA GLU A 42 4.57 -7.46 0.96
C GLU A 42 3.27 -6.63 0.89
N ALA A 43 2.67 -6.29 2.04
CA ALA A 43 1.46 -5.49 2.07
C ALA A 43 1.68 -4.13 1.38
N VAL A 44 0.71 -3.70 0.57
CA VAL A 44 0.73 -2.41 -0.13
C VAL A 44 0.40 -1.30 0.86
N LEU A 45 1.12 -0.17 0.78
CA LEU A 45 0.81 1.02 1.55
C LEU A 45 -0.45 1.68 0.98
N ILE A 46 -1.52 1.72 1.78
CA ILE A 46 -2.80 2.34 1.44
C ILE A 46 -3.12 3.41 2.48
N LEU A 47 -3.30 4.66 2.03
CA LEU A 47 -3.50 5.84 2.86
C LEU A 47 -4.79 6.57 2.47
N GLN A 48 -5.32 7.35 3.41
CA GLN A 48 -6.42 8.31 3.19
C GLN A 48 -7.64 7.66 2.52
N PRO A 49 -8.31 6.71 3.20
CA PRO A 49 -9.53 6.11 2.67
C PRO A 49 -10.57 7.20 2.39
N ASP A 50 -11.36 6.99 1.34
CA ASP A 50 -12.42 7.89 0.86
C ASP A 50 -11.96 9.26 0.30
N ALA A 51 -10.68 9.62 0.38
CA ALA A 51 -10.17 10.84 -0.22
C ALA A 51 -10.10 10.75 -1.75
N VAL A 52 -10.41 11.87 -2.41
CA VAL A 52 -10.34 12.01 -3.87
C VAL A 52 -9.48 13.23 -4.18
N PHE A 53 -8.30 12.95 -4.72
CA PHE A 53 -7.28 13.91 -5.09
C PHE A 53 -7.18 14.07 -6.60
N THR A 54 -6.61 15.20 -6.97
CA THR A 54 -6.23 15.59 -8.32
C THR A 54 -4.71 15.57 -8.46
N VAL A 55 -4.22 15.77 -9.68
CA VAL A 55 -2.78 15.91 -9.92
C VAL A 55 -2.22 17.17 -9.27
N ASP A 56 -3.02 18.23 -9.18
CA ASP A 56 -2.61 19.49 -8.55
C ASP A 56 -2.29 19.31 -7.06
N ASP A 57 -3.01 18.40 -6.37
CA ASP A 57 -2.75 18.07 -4.97
C ASP A 57 -1.41 17.33 -4.82
N VAL A 58 -1.05 16.50 -5.81
CA VAL A 58 0.26 15.84 -5.86
C VAL A 58 1.38 16.84 -6.17
N GLU A 59 1.12 17.82 -7.05
CA GLU A 59 2.05 18.93 -7.31
C GLU A 59 2.27 19.79 -6.06
N ALA A 60 1.21 20.09 -5.31
CA ALA A 60 1.28 20.80 -4.04
C ALA A 60 2.10 20.04 -2.97
N ALA A 61 2.05 18.71 -3.00
CA ALA A 61 2.87 17.82 -2.18
C ALA A 61 4.37 17.78 -2.60
N GLY A 62 4.76 18.53 -3.63
CA GLY A 62 6.14 18.73 -4.06
C GLY A 62 6.61 17.81 -5.19
N TRP A 63 5.71 17.02 -5.77
CA TRP A 63 5.96 16.34 -7.04
C TRP A 63 5.96 17.36 -8.19
N LYS A 64 6.79 17.12 -9.20
CA LYS A 64 6.91 17.99 -10.37
C LYS A 64 6.40 17.27 -11.60
N ASN A 65 5.27 17.73 -12.11
CA ASN A 65 4.70 17.23 -13.35
C ASN A 65 5.65 17.47 -14.53
N SER A 66 5.78 16.46 -15.39
CA SER A 66 6.59 16.54 -16.60
C SER A 66 5.79 16.26 -17.87
N ARG A 67 4.95 15.22 -17.88
CA ARG A 67 4.16 14.83 -19.06
C ARG A 67 2.93 14.03 -18.65
N GLU A 68 1.82 14.29 -19.34
CA GLU A 68 0.67 13.38 -19.35
C GLU A 68 0.98 12.15 -20.21
N LEU A 69 0.47 11.00 -19.80
CA LEU A 69 0.59 9.71 -20.47
C LEU A 69 -0.81 9.22 -20.86
N SER A 70 -0.89 8.39 -21.91
CA SER A 70 -2.17 7.80 -22.32
C SER A 70 -2.67 6.76 -21.30
N PRO A 71 -3.94 6.83 -20.86
CA PRO A 71 -4.55 5.85 -19.97
C PRO A 71 -5.11 4.62 -20.72
N GLU A 72 -4.99 4.53 -22.04
CA GLU A 72 -5.69 3.51 -22.86
C GLU A 72 -5.46 2.06 -22.43
N THR A 73 -4.31 1.76 -21.81
CA THR A 73 -3.97 0.41 -21.33
C THR A 73 -4.23 0.23 -19.83
N LEU A 74 -4.88 1.19 -19.17
CA LEU A 74 -5.12 1.23 -17.73
C LEU A 74 -6.64 1.40 -17.49
N PRO A 75 -7.38 0.29 -17.40
CA PRO A 75 -8.81 0.30 -17.09
C PRO A 75 -9.09 1.12 -15.82
N GLY A 76 -10.18 1.90 -15.83
CA GLY A 76 -10.59 2.72 -14.69
C GLY A 76 -9.74 3.97 -14.43
N ALA A 77 -8.56 4.09 -15.04
CA ALA A 77 -7.72 5.28 -14.89
C ALA A 77 -8.32 6.46 -15.68
N THR A 78 -8.56 7.58 -15.00
CA THR A 78 -9.08 8.81 -15.59
C THR A 78 -7.98 9.67 -16.20
N SER A 79 -6.77 9.61 -15.63
CA SER A 79 -5.58 10.23 -16.20
C SER A 79 -4.31 9.59 -15.63
N VAL A 80 -3.20 9.73 -16.36
CA VAL A 80 -1.90 9.15 -15.99
C VAL A 80 -0.82 10.16 -16.28
N TRP A 81 0.10 10.34 -15.33
CA TRP A 81 1.09 11.41 -15.40
C TRP A 81 2.45 10.90 -14.98
N TYR A 82 3.49 11.37 -15.65
CA TYR A 82 4.89 11.15 -15.29
C TYR A 82 5.51 12.46 -14.81
N GLY A 83 6.30 12.34 -13.75
CA GLY A 83 7.01 13.46 -13.15
C GLY A 83 8.04 12.99 -12.16
N PHE A 84 8.48 13.91 -11.31
CA PHE A 84 9.65 13.71 -10.45
C PHE A 84 9.37 14.13 -9.02
N TYR A 85 9.86 13.33 -8.06
CA TYR A 85 9.94 13.70 -6.66
C TYR A 85 11.34 13.38 -6.14
N ARG A 86 12.03 14.37 -5.56
CA ARG A 86 13.39 14.21 -4.99
C ARG A 86 14.39 13.45 -5.91
N GLN A 87 14.45 13.83 -7.19
CA GLN A 87 15.33 13.21 -8.21
C GLN A 87 15.00 11.76 -8.53
N ARG A 88 13.78 11.30 -8.19
CA ARG A 88 13.24 9.99 -8.57
C ARG A 88 12.05 10.16 -9.49
N ASP A 89 11.90 9.21 -10.39
CA ASP A 89 10.75 9.10 -11.27
C ASP A 89 9.53 8.64 -10.47
N VAL A 90 8.40 9.33 -10.67
CA VAL A 90 7.11 8.97 -10.09
C VAL A 90 6.02 9.07 -11.15
N GLU A 91 5.27 8.00 -11.33
CA GLU A 91 4.04 7.99 -12.14
C GLU A 91 2.81 8.04 -11.24
N VAL A 92 1.91 8.95 -11.55
CA VAL A 92 0.64 9.13 -10.86
C VAL A 92 -0.47 8.62 -11.76
N ARG A 93 -1.22 7.62 -11.29
CA ARG A 93 -2.45 7.13 -11.94
C ARG A 93 -3.64 7.57 -11.12
N VAL A 94 -4.56 8.28 -11.75
CA VAL A 94 -5.76 8.83 -11.11
C VAL A 94 -6.94 7.92 -11.44
N TYR A 95 -7.73 7.55 -10.43
CA TYR A 95 -8.97 6.80 -10.57
C TYR A 95 -10.15 7.62 -10.03
N GLU A 96 -11.37 7.12 -10.21
CA GLU A 96 -12.58 7.78 -9.67
C GLU A 96 -12.62 7.75 -8.13
N SER A 97 -12.13 6.66 -7.53
CA SER A 97 -12.15 6.45 -6.08
C SER A 97 -11.04 5.49 -5.65
N GLN A 98 -10.78 5.40 -4.35
CA GLN A 98 -9.86 4.38 -3.82
C GLN A 98 -10.31 2.96 -4.16
N ALA A 99 -11.62 2.70 -4.09
CA ALA A 99 -12.16 1.40 -4.46
C ALA A 99 -11.83 1.03 -5.91
N SER A 100 -11.94 2.00 -6.84
CA SER A 100 -11.60 1.80 -8.26
C SER A 100 -10.10 1.65 -8.47
N ALA A 101 -9.28 2.41 -7.73
CA ALA A 101 -7.82 2.24 -7.74
C ALA A 101 -7.42 0.81 -7.33
N ILE A 102 -8.07 0.27 -6.28
CA ILE A 102 -7.83 -1.09 -5.82
C ILE A 102 -8.33 -2.12 -6.85
N SER A 103 -9.58 -2.02 -7.30
CA SER A 103 -10.20 -3.04 -8.16
C SER A 103 -9.60 -3.09 -9.57
N ASP A 104 -9.30 -1.92 -10.14
CA ASP A 104 -8.95 -1.82 -11.56
C ASP A 104 -7.44 -1.61 -11.75
N GLY A 105 -6.78 -0.98 -10.77
CA GLY A 105 -5.41 -0.51 -10.89
C GLY A 105 -4.36 -1.36 -10.19
N GLN A 106 -4.70 -1.98 -9.05
CA GLN A 106 -3.71 -2.58 -8.15
C GLN A 106 -2.97 -3.75 -8.79
N GLU A 107 -3.69 -4.69 -9.42
CA GLU A 107 -3.06 -5.83 -10.10
C GLU A 107 -2.12 -5.37 -11.22
N ILE A 108 -2.50 -4.33 -11.96
CA ILE A 108 -1.66 -3.77 -13.03
C ILE A 108 -0.43 -3.08 -12.45
N ALA A 109 -0.55 -2.41 -11.29
CA ALA A 109 0.58 -1.84 -10.55
C ALA A 109 1.51 -2.94 -10.00
N ASP A 110 0.98 -4.06 -9.51
CA ASP A 110 1.76 -5.22 -9.08
C ASP A 110 2.61 -5.79 -10.23
N VAL A 111 2.01 -5.93 -11.43
CA VAL A 111 2.71 -6.41 -12.61
C VAL A 111 3.76 -5.41 -13.09
N ALA A 112 3.43 -4.12 -13.08
CA ALA A 112 4.33 -3.04 -13.47
C ALA A 112 5.56 -2.95 -12.56
N THR A 113 5.39 -3.19 -11.26
CA THR A 113 6.44 -3.08 -10.25
C THR A 113 7.17 -4.38 -9.95
N GLY A 114 6.60 -5.53 -10.33
CA GLY A 114 7.16 -6.85 -10.04
C GLY A 114 6.89 -7.35 -8.62
N ARG A 115 6.08 -6.66 -7.80
CA ARG A 115 5.82 -6.99 -6.37
C ARG A 115 5.26 -8.39 -6.12
N ARG A 116 4.58 -9.02 -7.10
CA ARG A 116 4.04 -10.39 -7.00
C ARG A 116 4.84 -11.42 -7.80
N LYS A 117 6.09 -11.12 -8.18
CA LYS A 117 6.95 -12.07 -8.89
C LYS A 117 7.95 -12.70 -7.91
N PRO A 118 8.15 -14.04 -7.97
CA PRO A 118 9.15 -14.69 -7.13
C PRO A 118 10.55 -14.22 -7.51
N THR A 119 11.46 -14.16 -6.53
CA THR A 119 12.86 -13.85 -6.80
C THR A 119 13.47 -14.87 -7.77
N PRO A 120 14.32 -14.47 -8.74
CA PRO A 120 14.89 -13.12 -8.95
C PRO A 120 14.04 -12.19 -9.84
N PHE A 121 12.81 -12.57 -10.19
CA PHE A 121 11.96 -11.83 -11.14
C PHE A 121 11.13 -10.71 -10.50
N ALA A 122 11.30 -10.47 -9.19
CA ALA A 122 10.61 -9.44 -8.39
C ALA A 122 10.89 -7.98 -8.81
N SER A 123 11.79 -7.77 -9.77
CA SER A 123 12.08 -6.44 -10.33
C SER A 123 11.10 -6.12 -11.46
N GLY A 124 10.48 -4.93 -11.40
CA GLY A 124 9.67 -4.36 -12.48
C GLY A 124 10.39 -4.47 -13.82
N GLY A 125 9.64 -4.82 -14.87
CA GLY A 125 10.20 -5.34 -16.11
C GLY A 125 11.32 -4.46 -16.70
N ILE A 126 12.48 -5.07 -16.91
CA ILE A 126 13.60 -4.46 -17.64
C ILE A 126 13.22 -4.43 -19.12
N SER A 127 12.62 -3.32 -19.56
CA SER A 127 12.46 -2.99 -20.97
C SER A 127 13.15 -1.66 -21.21
N SER A 128 14.06 -1.61 -22.18
CA SER A 128 14.87 -0.43 -22.54
C SER A 128 14.06 0.80 -22.98
N THR A 129 12.74 0.73 -22.93
CA THR A 129 11.77 1.75 -23.31
C THR A 129 10.75 2.09 -22.20
N ARG A 130 10.78 1.41 -21.05
CA ARG A 130 9.92 1.73 -19.89
C ARG A 130 10.77 2.15 -18.69
N THR A 131 10.42 3.27 -18.07
CA THR A 131 10.84 3.59 -16.70
C THR A 131 10.44 2.41 -15.83
N SER A 132 11.42 1.71 -15.24
CA SER A 132 11.13 0.60 -14.33
C SER A 132 10.79 1.17 -12.97
N TYR A 133 9.54 1.01 -12.54
CA TYR A 133 9.14 1.20 -11.16
C TYR A 133 9.27 -0.12 -10.40
N SER A 134 9.56 -0.08 -9.11
CA SER A 134 9.66 -1.29 -8.27
C SER A 134 8.86 -1.23 -6.98
N ALA A 135 8.21 -0.10 -6.70
CA ALA A 135 7.28 0.03 -5.59
C ALA A 135 6.09 0.91 -6.00
N TYR A 136 5.00 0.83 -5.25
CA TYR A 136 3.89 1.77 -5.37
C TYR A 136 3.13 1.89 -4.04
N GLY A 137 2.39 2.99 -3.90
CA GLY A 137 1.43 3.20 -2.82
C GLY A 137 0.10 3.70 -3.38
N ILE A 138 -0.97 3.52 -2.60
CA ILE A 138 -2.31 4.02 -2.90
C ILE A 138 -2.64 5.13 -1.90
N VAL A 139 -3.04 6.30 -2.39
CA VAL A 139 -3.42 7.46 -1.57
C VAL A 139 -4.76 7.97 -2.07
N GLY A 140 -5.84 7.73 -1.32
CA GLY A 140 -7.19 7.99 -1.82
C GLY A 140 -7.44 7.27 -3.14
N ASN A 141 -7.84 8.02 -4.16
CA ASN A 141 -8.06 7.57 -5.54
C ASN A 141 -6.79 7.48 -6.42
N LEU A 142 -5.60 7.70 -5.86
CA LEU A 142 -4.35 7.70 -6.61
C LEU A 142 -3.55 6.41 -6.42
N ILE A 143 -2.91 5.93 -7.47
CA ILE A 143 -1.79 4.99 -7.38
C ILE A 143 -0.51 5.72 -7.82
N LEU A 144 0.48 5.77 -6.94
CA LEU A 144 1.77 6.38 -7.22
C LEU A 144 2.85 5.30 -7.35
N LEU A 145 3.40 5.15 -8.55
CA LEU A 145 4.49 4.22 -8.83
C LEU A 145 5.84 4.90 -8.61
N CYS A 146 6.73 4.22 -7.90
CA CYS A 146 8.00 4.72 -7.41
C CYS A 146 9.17 3.97 -8.06
N GLU A 147 10.17 4.71 -8.50
CA GLU A 147 11.29 4.19 -9.30
C GLU A 147 12.01 3.01 -8.63
N ILE A 148 12.36 3.14 -7.34
CA ILE A 148 13.22 2.17 -6.65
C ILE A 148 12.59 1.61 -5.38
N LYS A 149 12.19 2.47 -4.46
CA LYS A 149 11.79 2.09 -3.11
C LYS A 149 10.63 2.95 -2.64
N ILE A 150 9.74 2.36 -1.83
CA ILE A 150 8.60 3.10 -1.29
C ILE A 150 9.06 4.19 -0.32
N GLU A 151 10.17 3.97 0.39
CA GLU A 151 10.73 4.91 1.37
C GLU A 151 11.16 6.24 0.71
N ASP A 152 11.64 6.19 -0.54
CA ASP A 152 12.04 7.39 -1.28
C ASP A 152 10.82 8.26 -1.67
N CYS A 153 9.65 7.62 -1.81
CA CYS A 153 8.37 8.26 -2.11
C CYS A 153 7.51 8.54 -0.88
N GLN A 154 7.80 7.95 0.27
CA GLN A 154 6.90 7.98 1.43
C GLN A 154 6.56 9.42 1.85
N GLY A 155 7.55 10.31 1.83
CA GLY A 155 7.34 11.73 2.12
C GLY A 155 6.47 12.48 1.11
N LEU A 156 6.25 11.95 -0.10
CA LEU A 156 5.25 12.46 -1.05
C LEU A 156 3.87 11.91 -0.71
N LEU A 157 3.77 10.60 -0.49
CA LEU A 157 2.49 9.91 -0.22
C LEU A 157 1.78 10.46 1.03
N GLU A 158 2.56 10.79 2.06
CA GLU A 158 2.07 11.32 3.32
C GLU A 158 1.72 12.82 3.29
N SER A 159 2.13 13.55 2.24
CA SER A 159 1.95 15.01 2.14
C SER A 159 0.88 15.46 1.13
N ILE A 160 0.19 14.52 0.48
CA ILE A 160 -0.96 14.82 -0.39
C ILE A 160 -2.16 15.10 0.54
N GLU A 161 -2.83 16.24 0.36
CA GLU A 161 -3.95 16.72 1.19
C GLU A 161 -5.00 17.47 0.37
#